data_AF-A0A4U5U587-F1
#
_entry.id   AF-A0A4U5U587-F1
#
_cell.length_a   1.000
_cell.length_b   1.000
_cell.length_c   1.000
_cell.angle_alpha   90.00
_cell.angle_beta   90.00
_cell.angle_gamma   90.00
#
_symmetry.space_group_name_H-M   'P 1'
#
loop_
_entity.id
_entity.type
_entity.pdbx_description
1 polymer ?
#
loop_
_entity_poly.entity_id
_entity_poly.type
_entity_poly.pdbx_seq_one_letter_code
_entity_poly.pdbx_strand_id
1 'polypeptide(L)'
;MSAPNLLRVGTAEKIFVECQDCTGGNIPVQIIVKNHPTKTRTLTSTAVTLTDAQHFQALGEITIPVGDFSKDPNIKQYVYLQAQFPGRLLEKIVLVSFQSGYIFIQTDKTLYTPNSKVNYRMFALTPRMEPVEREGTTQTPASITVEIVTPGGIILSPNTGPVSLNSGIHSGFFKLPEIAR
;
A
#
# COMPACT_ATOMS: atom_id res chain seq x y z
N MET A 1 5.30 -17.11 -14.79
CA MET A 1 5.03 -15.77 -14.22
C MET A 1 4.22 -15.94 -12.96
N SER A 2 4.72 -15.41 -11.85
CA SER A 2 4.07 -15.45 -10.55
C SER A 2 3.95 -14.03 -10.00
N ALA A 3 2.81 -13.73 -9.39
CA ALA A 3 2.48 -12.40 -8.88
C ALA A 3 1.62 -12.54 -7.63
N PRO A 4 1.62 -11.53 -6.75
CA PRO A 4 0.64 -11.43 -5.67
C PRO A 4 -0.79 -11.60 -6.20
N ASN A 5 -1.67 -12.20 -5.39
CA ASN A 5 -3.08 -12.34 -5.75
C ASN A 5 -3.84 -11.00 -5.73
N LEU A 6 -3.25 -10.02 -5.04
CA LEU A 6 -3.75 -8.66 -4.87
C LEU A 6 -2.59 -7.69 -5.08
N LEU A 7 -2.75 -6.71 -5.97
CA LEU A 7 -1.74 -5.67 -6.19
C LEU A 7 -2.16 -4.37 -5.51
N ARG A 8 -1.26 -3.78 -4.72
CA ARG A 8 -1.51 -2.51 -4.05
C ARG A 8 -1.23 -1.35 -4.98
N VAL A 9 -2.19 -0.45 -5.09
CA VAL A 9 -2.05 0.77 -5.87
C VAL A 9 -1.10 1.72 -5.14
N GLY A 10 -0.19 2.36 -5.86
CA GLY A 10 0.81 3.28 -5.32
C GLY A 10 1.96 2.61 -4.55
N THR A 11 1.96 1.28 -4.41
CA THR A 11 3.06 0.53 -3.79
C THR A 11 3.80 -0.26 -4.85
N ALA A 12 5.13 -0.30 -4.75
CA ALA A 12 5.95 -1.14 -5.59
C ALA A 12 5.74 -2.63 -5.23
N GLU A 13 5.30 -3.42 -6.19
CA GLU A 13 5.04 -4.86 -6.06
C GLU A 13 6.00 -5.64 -6.95
N LYS A 14 6.48 -6.80 -6.48
CA LYS A 14 7.43 -7.63 -7.22
C LYS A 14 6.71 -8.73 -8.00
N ILE A 15 7.01 -8.82 -9.28
CA ILE A 15 6.49 -9.82 -10.21
C ILE A 15 7.62 -10.74 -10.62
N PHE A 16 7.46 -12.04 -10.38
CA PHE A 16 8.43 -13.05 -10.74
C PHE A 16 8.17 -13.57 -12.15
N VAL A 17 9.22 -13.58 -12.97
CA VAL A 17 9.20 -14.16 -14.31
C VAL A 17 10.37 -15.12 -14.45
N GLU A 18 10.09 -16.24 -15.11
CA GLU A 18 11.08 -17.29 -15.36
C GLU A 18 10.83 -17.91 -16.72
N CYS A 19 11.87 -18.50 -17.29
CA CYS A 19 11.76 -19.49 -18.34
C CYS A 19 12.44 -20.79 -17.91
N GLN A 20 11.68 -21.89 -17.92
CA GLN A 20 12.21 -23.23 -17.66
C GLN A 20 12.78 -23.84 -18.94
N ASP A 21 13.89 -24.55 -18.81
CA ASP A 21 14.59 -25.25 -19.90
C ASP A 21 14.99 -24.32 -21.07
N CYS A 22 15.00 -23.00 -20.84
CA CYS A 22 15.53 -22.05 -21.78
C CYS A 22 17.04 -22.24 -21.90
N THR A 23 17.52 -22.28 -23.14
CA THR A 23 18.95 -22.33 -23.47
C THR A 23 19.26 -21.22 -24.47
N GLY A 24 20.47 -20.68 -24.43
CA GLY A 24 20.93 -19.66 -25.38
C GLY A 24 20.97 -18.25 -24.80
N GLY A 25 20.61 -17.26 -25.63
CA GLY A 25 20.84 -15.85 -25.35
C GLY A 25 19.87 -15.22 -24.34
N ASN A 26 20.19 -13.98 -23.95
CA ASN A 26 19.38 -13.17 -23.05
C ASN A 26 17.94 -13.01 -23.56
N ILE A 27 16.97 -13.19 -22.67
CA ILE A 27 15.54 -13.12 -23.00
C ILE A 27 14.95 -11.85 -22.39
N PRO A 28 14.67 -10.80 -23.17
CA PRO A 28 14.00 -9.61 -22.66
C PRO A 28 12.52 -9.92 -22.40
N VAL A 29 12.04 -9.59 -21.21
CA VAL A 29 10.64 -9.75 -20.81
C VAL A 29 10.08 -8.40 -20.41
N GLN A 30 8.99 -7.98 -21.05
CA GLN A 30 8.26 -6.79 -20.62
C GLN A 30 7.08 -7.16 -19.73
N ILE A 31 7.05 -6.58 -18.54
CA ILE A 31 5.94 -6.73 -17.59
C ILE A 31 5.07 -5.49 -17.73
N ILE A 32 3.79 -5.69 -18.02
CA ILE A 32 2.86 -4.62 -18.41
C ILE A 32 1.60 -4.75 -17.57
N VAL A 33 1.12 -3.65 -17.00
CA VAL A 33 -0.18 -3.58 -16.35
C VAL A 33 -1.11 -2.77 -17.23
N LYS A 34 -2.23 -3.36 -17.64
CA LYS A 34 -3.27 -2.70 -18.45
C LYS A 34 -4.57 -2.54 -17.68
N ASN A 35 -5.34 -1.54 -18.08
CA ASN A 35 -6.65 -1.27 -17.50
C ASN A 35 -7.66 -2.40 -17.79
N HIS A 36 -8.51 -2.70 -16.82
CA HIS A 36 -9.65 -3.60 -16.97
C HIS A 36 -10.95 -2.78 -17.10
N PRO A 37 -11.94 -3.22 -17.90
CA PRO A 37 -11.95 -4.45 -18.71
C PRO A 37 -11.35 -4.28 -20.11
N THR A 38 -11.11 -3.05 -20.58
CA THR A 38 -10.93 -2.78 -22.03
C THR A 38 -9.55 -3.10 -22.58
N LYS A 39 -8.51 -3.23 -21.74
CA LYS A 39 -7.10 -3.41 -22.18
C LYS A 39 -6.57 -2.32 -23.12
N THR A 40 -7.25 -1.18 -23.23
CA THR A 40 -6.92 -0.12 -24.17
C THR A 40 -5.76 0.75 -23.70
N ARG A 41 -5.52 0.81 -22.39
CA ARG A 41 -4.52 1.67 -21.77
C ARG A 41 -3.53 0.85 -20.95
N THR A 42 -2.25 1.09 -21.20
CA THR A 42 -1.16 0.67 -20.31
C THR A 42 -1.10 1.64 -19.14
N LEU A 43 -1.23 1.11 -17.92
CA LEU A 43 -1.15 1.88 -16.68
C LEU A 43 0.30 2.08 -16.25
N THR A 44 1.11 1.03 -16.38
CA THR A 44 2.54 1.03 -16.04
C THR A 44 3.22 -0.18 -16.68
N SER A 45 4.53 -0.11 -16.84
CA SER A 45 5.34 -1.23 -17.32
C SER A 45 6.75 -1.18 -16.77
N THR A 46 7.40 -2.34 -16.76
CA THR A 46 8.82 -2.50 -16.45
C THR A 46 9.40 -3.58 -17.35
N ALA A 47 10.73 -3.64 -17.47
CA ALA A 47 11.40 -4.65 -18.27
C ALA A 47 12.50 -5.31 -17.45
N VAL A 48 12.63 -6.63 -17.61
CA VAL A 48 13.72 -7.43 -17.04
C VAL A 48 14.32 -8.28 -18.14
N THR A 49 15.58 -8.66 -17.98
CA THR A 49 16.27 -9.55 -18.93
C THR A 49 16.62 -10.83 -18.20
N LEU A 50 16.10 -11.95 -18.68
CA LEU A 50 16.45 -13.27 -18.15
C LEU A 50 17.79 -13.68 -18.76
N THR A 51 18.74 -14.01 -17.89
CA THR A 51 20.11 -14.38 -18.28
C THR A 51 20.43 -15.78 -17.77
N ASP A 52 21.34 -16.47 -18.46
CA ASP A 52 21.83 -17.79 -18.06
C ASP A 52 22.48 -17.76 -16.66
N ALA A 53 23.23 -16.70 -16.35
CA ALA A 53 23.85 -16.47 -15.05
C ALA A 53 22.84 -16.38 -13.87
N GLN A 54 21.58 -16.06 -14.16
CA GLN A 54 20.48 -15.99 -13.20
C GLN A 54 19.47 -17.13 -13.40
N HIS A 55 19.88 -18.21 -14.08
CA HIS A 55 19.05 -19.38 -14.39
C HIS A 55 17.73 -18.99 -15.08
N PHE A 56 17.78 -17.97 -15.94
CA PHE A 56 16.63 -17.40 -16.62
C PHE A 56 15.46 -17.01 -15.69
N GLN A 57 15.79 -16.47 -14.50
CA GLN A 57 14.81 -15.99 -13.52
C GLN A 57 15.07 -14.53 -13.17
N ALA A 58 14.00 -13.75 -12.98
CA ALA A 58 14.10 -12.36 -12.54
C ALA A 58 12.86 -11.89 -11.77
N LEU A 59 13.05 -10.89 -10.93
CA LEU A 59 11.98 -10.12 -10.29
C LEU A 59 11.91 -8.74 -10.91
N GLY A 60 10.77 -8.40 -11.53
CA GLY A 60 10.48 -7.04 -11.96
C GLY A 60 9.64 -6.31 -10.92
N GLU A 61 10.01 -5.08 -10.60
CA GLU A 61 9.25 -4.23 -9.68
C GLU A 61 8.34 -3.29 -10.46
N ILE A 62 7.07 -3.23 -10.08
CA ILE A 62 6.04 -2.43 -10.77
C ILE A 62 5.18 -1.69 -9.76
N THR A 63 4.91 -0.41 -10.04
CA THR A 63 4.06 0.45 -9.21
C THR A 63 2.87 0.90 -10.02
N ILE A 64 1.67 0.52 -9.57
CA ILE A 64 0.42 0.91 -10.23
C ILE A 64 0.06 2.36 -9.83
N PRO A 65 -0.22 3.27 -10.76
CA PRO A 65 -0.57 4.65 -10.44
C PRO A 65 -1.94 4.76 -9.74
N VAL A 66 -2.04 5.68 -8.79
CA VAL A 66 -3.26 5.88 -7.96
C VAL A 66 -4.42 6.48 -8.74
N GLY A 67 -4.15 7.35 -9.70
CA GLY A 67 -5.16 8.21 -10.34
C GLY A 67 -6.21 7.49 -11.20
N ASP A 68 -5.97 6.23 -11.58
CA ASP A 68 -6.81 5.51 -12.54
C ASP A 68 -7.90 4.64 -11.90
N PHE A 69 -8.05 4.69 -10.56
CA PHE A 69 -8.93 3.80 -9.81
C PHE A 69 -9.88 4.57 -8.87
N SER A 70 -11.09 4.05 -8.67
CA SER A 70 -12.08 4.59 -7.73
C SER A 70 -11.69 4.24 -6.30
N LYS A 71 -11.71 5.23 -5.41
CA LYS A 71 -11.38 5.04 -3.99
C LYS A 71 -12.52 4.41 -3.18
N ASP A 72 -13.64 4.03 -3.81
CA ASP A 72 -14.76 3.38 -3.13
C ASP A 72 -14.38 1.94 -2.70
N PRO A 73 -14.36 1.63 -1.39
CA PRO A 73 -13.96 0.32 -0.89
C PRO A 73 -14.90 -0.81 -1.30
N ASN A 74 -16.13 -0.51 -1.73
CA ASN A 74 -17.11 -1.52 -2.15
C ASN A 74 -16.95 -1.95 -3.61
N ILE A 75 -16.17 -1.20 -4.40
CA ILE A 75 -15.97 -1.49 -5.82
C ILE A 75 -14.74 -2.37 -6.00
N LYS A 76 -14.95 -3.60 -6.47
CA LYS A 76 -13.85 -4.47 -6.89
C LYS A 76 -13.32 -4.01 -8.24
N GLN A 77 -12.04 -3.65 -8.27
CA GLN A 77 -11.35 -3.23 -9.47
C GLN A 77 -10.22 -4.18 -9.82
N TYR A 78 -9.99 -4.37 -11.11
CA TYR A 78 -9.02 -5.32 -11.61
C TYR A 78 -8.05 -4.66 -12.59
N VAL A 79 -6.95 -5.33 -12.85
CA VAL A 79 -6.02 -5.02 -13.93
C VAL A 79 -5.64 -6.29 -14.67
N TYR A 80 -5.20 -6.13 -15.91
CA TYR A 80 -4.52 -7.20 -16.62
C TYR A 80 -3.02 -7.07 -16.39
N LEU A 81 -2.42 -8.05 -15.72
CA LEU A 81 -0.97 -8.20 -15.60
C LEU A 81 -0.48 -9.10 -16.73
N GLN A 82 0.43 -8.57 -17.53
CA GLN A 82 0.99 -9.22 -18.70
C GLN A 82 2.50 -9.37 -18.56
N ALA A 83 3.05 -10.50 -19.01
CA ALA A 83 4.48 -10.68 -19.25
C ALA A 83 4.68 -11.08 -20.72
N GLN A 84 5.27 -10.17 -21.48
CA GLN A 84 5.58 -10.34 -22.90
C GLN A 84 7.02 -10.86 -23.04
N PHE A 85 7.13 -12.14 -23.38
CA PHE A 85 8.37 -12.79 -23.80
C PHE A 85 8.50 -12.70 -25.33
N PRO A 86 9.70 -12.95 -25.90
CA PRO A 86 9.84 -13.17 -27.33
C PRO A 86 8.97 -14.38 -27.75
N GLY A 87 7.93 -14.14 -28.55
CA GLY A 87 7.04 -15.18 -29.07
C GLY A 87 5.95 -15.69 -28.12
N ARG A 88 5.88 -15.24 -26.86
CA ARG A 88 4.82 -15.67 -25.93
C ARG A 88 4.34 -14.54 -25.02
N LEU A 89 3.04 -14.38 -24.90
CA LEU A 89 2.41 -13.49 -23.94
C LEU A 89 1.76 -14.33 -22.83
N LEU A 90 2.12 -14.05 -21.58
CA LEU A 90 1.41 -14.55 -20.41
C LEU A 90 0.52 -13.43 -19.87
N GLU A 91 -0.70 -13.76 -19.46
CA GLU A 91 -1.66 -12.80 -18.93
C GLU A 91 -2.37 -13.36 -17.70
N LYS A 92 -2.63 -12.50 -16.71
CA LYS A 92 -3.45 -12.80 -15.55
C LYS A 92 -4.30 -11.58 -15.17
N ILE A 93 -5.55 -11.81 -14.80
CA ILE A 93 -6.39 -10.78 -14.17
C ILE A 93 -6.10 -10.75 -12.68
N VAL A 94 -5.81 -9.57 -12.14
CA VAL A 94 -5.46 -9.41 -10.72
C VAL A 94 -6.33 -8.32 -10.10
N LEU A 95 -6.82 -8.58 -8.89
CA LEU A 95 -7.58 -7.60 -8.10
C LEU A 95 -6.61 -6.52 -7.58
N VAL A 96 -7.06 -5.26 -7.57
CA VAL A 96 -6.29 -4.17 -6.97
C VAL A 96 -6.86 -3.76 -5.62
N SER A 97 -5.99 -3.22 -4.75
CA SER A 97 -6.37 -2.66 -3.45
C SER A 97 -5.70 -1.31 -3.21
N PHE A 98 -6.40 -0.44 -2.51
CA PHE A 98 -5.90 0.86 -2.03
C PHE A 98 -5.33 0.80 -0.63
N GLN A 99 -5.21 -0.40 -0.04
CA GLN A 99 -4.60 -0.55 1.27
C GLN A 99 -3.11 -0.19 1.18
N SER A 100 -2.79 1.03 1.63
CA SER A 100 -1.45 1.62 1.57
C SER A 100 -0.61 1.38 2.82
N GLY A 101 -1.13 0.67 3.82
CA GLY A 101 -0.40 0.39 5.05
C GLY A 101 -1.29 -0.05 6.21
N TYR A 102 -0.75 0.13 7.42
CA TYR A 102 -1.37 -0.22 8.69
C TYR A 102 -1.20 0.92 9.69
N ILE A 103 -2.22 1.15 10.53
CA ILE A 103 -2.14 2.04 11.69
C ILE A 103 -2.42 1.21 12.93
N PHE A 104 -1.46 1.17 13.85
CA PHE A 104 -1.61 0.55 15.16
C PHE A 104 -1.77 1.63 16.21
N ILE A 105 -2.81 1.50 17.04
CA ILE A 105 -3.09 2.41 18.14
C ILE A 105 -2.71 1.71 19.44
N GLN A 106 -1.89 2.37 20.26
CA GLN A 106 -1.53 1.90 21.58
C GLN A 106 -1.83 2.97 22.61
N THR A 107 -2.67 2.63 23.58
CA THR A 107 -2.87 3.43 24.78
C THR A 107 -1.97 2.92 25.91
N ASP A 108 -1.70 3.78 26.91
CA ASP A 108 -0.93 3.38 28.09
C ASP A 108 -1.70 2.40 28.99
N LYS A 109 -3.04 2.46 29.00
CA LYS A 109 -3.94 1.56 29.73
C LYS A 109 -5.19 1.23 28.91
N THR A 110 -5.88 0.16 29.30
CA THR A 110 -7.17 -0.26 28.70
C THR A 110 -8.39 0.27 29.46
N LEU A 111 -8.24 0.65 30.73
CA LEU A 111 -9.30 1.16 31.59
C LEU A 111 -8.86 2.47 32.26
N TYR A 112 -9.76 3.45 32.28
CA TYR A 112 -9.52 4.78 32.86
C TYR A 112 -10.66 5.17 33.78
N THR A 113 -10.33 5.99 34.78
CA THR A 113 -11.33 6.67 35.61
C THR A 113 -11.57 8.09 35.11
N PRO A 114 -12.71 8.72 35.45
CA PRO A 114 -12.96 10.13 35.14
C PRO A 114 -11.80 11.03 35.57
N ASN A 115 -11.59 12.13 34.85
CA ASN A 115 -10.47 13.05 35.07
C ASN A 115 -9.07 12.42 34.86
N SER A 116 -8.95 11.18 34.35
CA SER A 116 -7.65 10.62 33.97
C SER A 116 -7.14 11.18 32.65
N LYS A 117 -5.81 11.12 32.46
CA LYS A 117 -5.15 11.42 31.18
C LYS A 117 -4.90 10.09 30.46
N VAL A 118 -5.46 9.95 29.26
CA VAL A 118 -5.21 8.85 28.34
C VAL A 118 -3.98 9.20 27.53
N ASN A 119 -2.87 8.49 27.71
CA ASN A 119 -1.71 8.68 26.84
C ASN A 119 -1.80 7.67 25.70
N TYR A 120 -1.56 8.12 24.48
CA TYR A 120 -1.61 7.24 23.31
C TYR A 120 -0.43 7.51 22.39
N ARG A 121 -0.08 6.48 21.65
CA ARG A 121 0.79 6.58 20.48
C ARG A 121 0.24 5.74 19.35
N MET A 122 0.53 6.17 18.13
CA MET A 122 0.14 5.49 16.92
C MET A 122 1.37 5.18 16.09
N PHE A 123 1.36 4.01 15.46
CA PHE A 123 2.39 3.56 14.53
C PHE A 123 1.76 3.41 13.15
N ALA A 124 2.23 4.18 12.18
CA ALA A 124 1.86 4.05 10.79
C ALA A 124 2.98 3.32 10.05
N LEU A 125 2.64 2.18 9.45
CA LEU A 125 3.57 1.31 8.74
C LEU A 125 3.14 1.10 7.30
N THR A 126 4.10 1.01 6.39
CA THR A 126 3.89 0.57 5.00
C THR A 126 3.52 -0.93 4.97
N PRO A 127 3.07 -1.47 3.84
CA PRO A 127 2.82 -2.90 3.70
C PRO A 127 4.07 -3.78 3.90
N ARG A 128 5.27 -3.18 3.80
CA ARG A 128 6.56 -3.84 4.05
C ARG A 128 6.99 -3.79 5.53
N MET A 129 6.11 -3.31 6.41
CA MET A 129 6.38 -3.09 7.85
C MET A 129 7.49 -2.05 8.11
N GLU A 130 7.68 -1.14 7.17
CA GLU A 130 8.60 -0.01 7.33
C GLU A 130 7.81 1.19 7.88
N PRO A 131 8.43 2.05 8.70
CA PRO A 131 7.77 3.29 9.13
C PRO A 131 7.30 4.10 7.93
N VAL A 132 6.08 4.63 7.99
CA VAL A 132 5.63 5.58 6.97
C VAL A 132 6.43 6.87 7.16
N GLU A 133 7.36 7.11 6.23
CA GLU A 133 8.25 8.26 6.22
C GLU A 133 7.91 9.22 5.06
N ARG A 134 8.54 10.40 5.06
CA ARG A 134 8.42 11.36 3.96
C ARG A 134 8.94 10.71 2.68
N GLU A 135 8.11 10.56 1.65
CA GLU A 135 8.66 10.40 0.30
C GLU A 135 9.33 11.70 -0.14
N GLY A 136 10.49 11.58 -0.76
CA GLY A 136 11.32 12.71 -1.18
C GLY A 136 10.58 13.76 -2.03
N THR A 137 11.00 15.02 -1.85
CA THR A 137 10.70 16.22 -2.66
C THR A 137 9.25 16.72 -2.76
N THR A 138 8.23 15.98 -2.31
CA THR A 138 6.85 16.50 -2.28
C THR A 138 6.46 16.96 -0.87
N GLN A 139 5.99 18.19 -0.77
CA GLN A 139 5.94 19.02 0.44
C GLN A 139 4.86 18.65 1.47
N THR A 140 4.27 17.46 1.42
CA THR A 140 3.20 17.06 2.36
C THR A 140 3.73 16.07 3.39
N PRO A 141 3.82 16.44 4.68
CA PRO A 141 4.23 15.51 5.73
C PRO A 141 3.24 14.35 5.81
N ALA A 142 3.74 13.13 6.02
CA ALA A 142 2.90 11.99 6.34
C ALA A 142 2.06 12.32 7.58
N SER A 143 0.75 12.31 7.42
CA SER A 143 -0.19 12.76 8.46
C SER A 143 -1.35 11.81 8.59
N ILE A 144 -1.87 11.70 9.81
CA ILE A 144 -3.05 10.90 10.13
C ILE A 144 -4.08 11.76 10.84
N THR A 145 -5.36 11.46 10.65
CA THR A 145 -6.45 12.09 11.39
C THR A 145 -6.81 11.21 12.59
N VAL A 146 -6.99 11.84 13.76
CA VAL A 146 -7.29 11.14 15.01
C VAL A 146 -8.61 11.66 15.54
N GLU A 147 -9.55 10.74 15.76
CA GLU A 147 -10.86 11.05 16.31
C GLU A 147 -11.07 10.21 17.57
N ILE A 148 -11.52 10.86 18.65
CA ILE A 148 -11.90 10.19 19.89
C ILE A 148 -13.41 10.21 19.94
N VAL A 149 -14.03 9.05 20.16
CA VAL A 149 -15.48 8.91 20.05
C VAL A 149 -16.05 8.45 21.39
N THR A 150 -17.14 9.08 21.84
CA THR A 150 -17.87 8.61 23.02
C THR A 150 -18.58 7.29 22.76
N PRO A 151 -19.01 6.54 23.80
CA PRO A 151 -19.86 5.36 23.61
C PRO A 151 -21.15 5.63 22.82
N GLY A 152 -21.66 6.87 22.84
CA GLY A 152 -22.82 7.31 22.07
C GLY A 152 -22.52 7.70 20.62
N GLY A 153 -21.28 7.54 20.14
CA GLY A 153 -20.89 7.89 18.77
C GLY A 153 -20.55 9.37 18.54
N ILE A 154 -20.42 10.17 19.60
CA ILE A 154 -20.11 11.61 19.47
C ILE A 154 -18.59 11.76 19.33
N ILE A 155 -18.15 12.40 18.26
CA ILE A 155 -16.74 12.73 18.04
C ILE A 155 -16.33 13.86 18.98
N LEU A 156 -15.45 13.56 19.92
CA LEU A 156 -14.71 14.50 20.75
C LEU A 156 -13.42 14.81 20.01
N SER A 157 -13.30 16.00 19.42
CA SER A 157 -12.13 16.38 18.63
C SER A 157 -11.05 17.00 19.54
N PRO A 158 -9.97 16.29 19.92
CA PRO A 158 -8.86 16.93 20.63
C PRO A 158 -8.04 17.85 19.73
N ASN A 159 -7.99 17.57 18.42
CA ASN A 159 -7.22 18.31 17.42
C ASN A 159 -8.05 18.50 16.15
N THR A 160 -8.14 19.72 15.63
CA THR A 160 -8.95 20.12 14.48
C THR A 160 -8.37 19.76 13.10
N GLY A 161 -7.32 18.92 13.04
CA GLY A 161 -6.68 18.57 11.78
C GLY A 161 -5.70 17.40 11.85
N PRO A 162 -5.10 17.04 10.71
CA PRO A 162 -4.14 15.95 10.62
C PRO A 162 -2.93 16.17 11.51
N VAL A 163 -2.51 15.14 12.23
CA VAL A 163 -1.27 15.14 13.01
C VAL A 163 -0.13 14.56 12.17
N SER A 164 1.03 15.20 12.22
CA SER A 164 2.22 14.72 11.51
C SER A 164 2.84 13.52 12.24
N LEU A 165 3.39 12.61 11.45
CA LEU A 165 4.16 11.46 11.92
C LEU A 165 5.66 11.79 11.93
N ASN A 166 6.35 11.34 12.97
CA ASN A 166 7.81 11.35 13.06
C ASN A 166 8.33 9.91 13.06
N SER A 167 9.06 9.51 12.02
CA SER A 167 9.47 8.11 11.79
C SER A 167 8.32 7.12 11.94
N GLY A 168 7.18 7.41 11.29
CA GLY A 168 5.97 6.60 11.38
C GLY A 168 5.23 6.65 12.73
N ILE A 169 5.66 7.47 13.70
CA ILE A 169 5.08 7.52 15.04
C ILE A 169 4.45 8.88 15.32
N HIS A 170 3.27 8.87 15.95
CA HIS A 170 2.70 10.04 16.61
C HIS A 170 2.38 9.70 18.07
N SER A 171 2.65 10.62 18.99
CA SER A 171 2.30 10.48 20.41
C SER A 171 1.48 11.68 20.86
N GLY A 172 0.45 11.42 21.66
CA GLY A 172 -0.47 12.43 22.14
C GLY A 172 -1.15 12.01 23.43
N PHE A 173 -2.05 12.85 23.90
CA PHE A 173 -2.89 12.51 25.04
C PHE A 173 -4.28 13.10 24.92
N PHE A 174 -5.21 12.53 25.66
CA PHE A 174 -6.56 13.03 25.83
C PHE A 174 -6.93 13.10 27.30
N LYS A 175 -7.47 14.24 27.73
CA LYS A 175 -7.92 14.43 29.11
C LYS A 175 -9.41 14.07 29.18
N LEU A 176 -9.74 13.05 29.97
CA LEU A 176 -11.12 12.68 30.20
C LEU A 176 -11.83 13.75 31.03
N PRO A 177 -13.11 14.07 30.74
CA PRO A 177 -13.88 14.98 31.55
C PRO A 177 -14.09 14.42 32.96
N GLU A 178 -14.38 15.32 33.90
CA GLU A 178 -14.71 14.96 35.29
C GLU A 178 -16.05 14.22 35.37
N ILE A 179 -16.99 14.57 34.48
CA ILE A 179 -18.27 13.88 34.31
C ILE A 179 -18.27 13.20 32.94
N ALA A 180 -18.19 11.87 32.93
CA ALA A 180 -18.49 11.08 31.75
C ALA A 180 -20.00 10.83 31.71
N ARG A 181 -20.70 11.41 30.72
CA ARG A 181 -22.09 11.07 30.40
C ARG A 181 -22.15 10.17 29.17
#